data_AF-A0A842S829-F1
#
_entry.id   AF-A0A842S829-F1
#
_cell.length_a   1.000
_cell.length_b   1.000
_cell.length_c   1.000
_cell.angle_alpha   90.00
_cell.angle_beta   90.00
_cell.angle_gamma   90.00
#
_symmetry.space_group_name_H-M   'P 1'
#
loop_
_entity.id
_entity.type
_entity.pdbx_description
1 polymer ?
#
loop_
_entity_poly.entity_id
_entity_poly.type
_entity_poly.pdbx_seq_one_letter_code
_entity_poly.pdbx_strand_id
1 'polypeptide(L)'
;MKKKLSFIKRCNLRAFLSLFILSFLFLAIMVFICSNYSDQNNATIYNTPKISVNFDGTLNLTNPEEIDGKSFYQGDTIPIKGRVFHRINGTSLENVNVILRVDNQDLSNFNDTTDINGEFTIDYNIENTLNVFSNHLIEAKVIDDLEIEYITNYTINVNTTSYFEINGPDGIYLAQESLDVNGYIRFNNGTGIGSETINYQWFNTTDTGPWTPITSNLDGSIPLILVPTILKSGVYSINFSFPQIPNAVDDTDLSISNIRIFSNFTCDWNLASEASVGQNVIIQGQAHSTENSSIKIINRQFRILYDGLLIATITTDGNGNFSYSYSIPSGTGNITLSLELIETVPGVGYSSSFNLEVTQAVAPPSPNIGIGPTQLFLMIGLPIIIGAVIILGIYGFLYYKKNVSTSRVINIPLEDKITNLKILKDSGRLEEAISYLFNAIYMDLVAAKYGRTRKITETIRDFAIISVKDFKLNPSSIYPFIQKVEQIIYAKPFEISEEVFYQIIELFSPIYFQLTGYHFVLNF
;
A
#
# COMPACT_ATOMS: atom_id res chain seq x y z
N MET A 1 49.50 -4.40 -27.15
CA MET A 1 48.23 -3.96 -26.52
C MET A 1 48.40 -2.60 -25.81
N LYS A 2 48.79 -1.52 -26.54
CA LYS A 2 49.17 -0.21 -25.94
C LYS A 2 48.77 1.03 -26.77
N LYS A 3 47.84 0.90 -27.73
CA LYS A 3 47.48 2.00 -28.66
C LYS A 3 46.02 2.47 -28.63
N LYS A 4 45.16 1.93 -27.74
CA LYS A 4 43.72 2.29 -27.71
C LYS A 4 43.29 3.22 -26.56
N LEU A 5 44.17 3.61 -25.65
CA LEU A 5 43.80 4.42 -24.48
C LEU A 5 43.94 5.95 -24.67
N SER A 6 44.50 6.45 -25.78
CA SER A 6 44.74 7.89 -25.97
C SER A 6 43.61 8.64 -26.68
N PHE A 7 42.61 7.93 -27.23
CA PHE A 7 41.56 8.56 -28.02
C PHE A 7 40.37 9.04 -27.15
N ILE A 8 40.10 8.37 -26.03
CA ILE A 8 38.95 8.68 -25.16
C ILE A 8 39.21 9.94 -24.29
N LYS A 9 40.47 10.22 -23.90
CA LYS A 9 40.80 11.42 -23.11
C LYS A 9 40.67 12.74 -23.87
N ARG A 10 40.82 12.76 -25.21
CA ARG A 10 40.73 14.00 -26.00
C ARG A 10 39.29 14.40 -26.34
N CYS A 11 38.35 13.45 -26.35
CA CYS A 11 36.94 13.72 -26.63
C CYS A 11 36.23 14.36 -25.42
N ASN A 12 36.49 13.87 -24.20
CA ASN A 12 35.89 14.42 -22.98
C ASN A 12 36.40 15.82 -22.64
N LEU A 13 37.65 16.15 -22.97
CA LEU A 13 38.19 17.48 -22.68
C LEU A 13 37.53 18.58 -23.52
N ARG A 14 37.20 18.29 -24.79
CA ARG A 14 36.51 19.26 -25.65
C ARG A 14 35.04 19.44 -25.25
N ALA A 15 34.37 18.36 -24.86
CA ALA A 15 33.00 18.42 -24.35
C ALA A 15 32.93 19.15 -22.99
N PHE A 16 33.88 18.90 -22.10
CA PHE A 16 33.97 19.59 -20.82
C PHE A 16 34.29 21.08 -21.01
N LEU A 17 35.21 21.42 -21.92
CA LEU A 17 35.53 22.80 -22.23
C LEU A 17 34.34 23.53 -22.89
N SER A 18 33.57 22.87 -23.76
CA SER A 18 32.37 23.50 -24.33
C SER A 18 31.27 23.70 -23.30
N LEU A 19 31.07 22.74 -22.38
CA LEU A 19 30.12 22.88 -21.26
C LEU A 19 30.54 24.00 -20.30
N PHE A 20 31.84 24.12 -20.03
CA PHE A 20 32.39 25.17 -19.17
C PHE A 20 32.24 26.56 -19.81
N ILE A 21 32.50 26.68 -21.12
CA ILE A 21 32.27 27.91 -21.88
C ILE A 21 30.78 28.27 -21.93
N LEU A 22 29.90 27.28 -22.11
CA LEU A 22 28.45 27.50 -22.13
C LEU A 22 27.93 27.96 -20.75
N SER A 23 28.46 27.37 -19.67
CA SER A 23 28.18 27.81 -18.30
C SER A 23 28.65 29.25 -18.04
N PHE A 24 29.85 29.61 -18.51
CA PHE A 24 30.36 30.97 -18.38
C PHE A 24 29.56 31.97 -19.21
N LEU A 25 29.13 31.58 -20.41
CA LEU A 25 28.27 32.40 -21.27
C LEU A 25 26.89 32.61 -20.61
N PHE A 26 26.33 31.57 -19.99
CA PHE A 26 25.06 31.67 -19.27
C PHE A 26 25.17 32.58 -18.05
N LEU A 27 26.27 32.48 -17.29
CA LEU A 27 26.55 33.37 -16.17
C LEU A 27 26.75 34.82 -16.62
N ALA A 28 27.46 35.04 -17.73
CA ALA A 28 27.65 36.38 -18.30
C ALA A 28 26.33 36.97 -18.83
N ILE A 29 25.46 36.15 -19.44
CA ILE A 29 24.12 36.57 -19.86
C ILE A 29 23.26 36.91 -18.64
N MET A 30 23.30 36.12 -17.57
CA MET A 30 22.58 36.42 -16.32
C MET A 30 23.08 37.70 -15.66
N VAL A 31 24.40 37.93 -15.59
CA VAL A 31 24.97 39.19 -15.10
C VAL A 31 24.56 40.36 -15.99
N PHE A 32 24.52 40.18 -17.32
CA PHE A 32 24.07 41.21 -18.27
C PHE A 32 22.57 41.49 -18.17
N ILE A 33 21.73 40.47 -17.93
CA ILE A 33 20.30 40.65 -17.70
C ILE A 33 20.09 41.36 -16.36
N CYS A 34 20.78 40.96 -15.28
CA CYS A 34 20.69 41.61 -13.99
C CYS A 34 21.21 43.06 -14.01
N SER A 35 22.29 43.34 -14.76
CA SER A 35 22.79 44.71 -14.91
C SER A 35 21.83 45.58 -15.73
N ASN A 36 21.19 45.04 -16.77
CA ASN A 36 20.17 45.77 -17.52
C ASN A 36 18.83 45.88 -16.77
N TYR A 37 18.51 44.96 -15.84
CA TYR A 37 17.32 45.06 -14.99
C TYR A 37 17.52 46.09 -13.88
N SER A 38 18.76 46.24 -13.37
CA SER A 38 19.11 47.27 -12.39
C SER A 38 19.14 48.68 -12.98
N ASP A 39 19.33 48.83 -14.30
CA ASP A 39 19.35 50.14 -14.97
C ASP A 39 17.99 50.56 -15.57
N GLN A 40 16.96 49.71 -15.55
CA GLN A 40 15.61 50.08 -16.01
C GLN A 40 14.66 50.62 -14.94
N ASN A 41 15.03 50.61 -13.65
CA ASN A 41 14.23 51.24 -12.59
C ASN A 41 14.75 52.61 -12.10
N ASN A 42 15.82 53.14 -12.69
CA ASN A 42 16.31 54.50 -12.40
C ASN A 42 16.28 55.46 -13.60
N ALA A 43 15.50 55.12 -14.63
CA ALA A 43 14.94 56.17 -15.47
C ALA A 43 13.73 56.76 -14.74
N THR A 44 13.98 57.65 -13.77
CA THR A 44 13.02 58.71 -13.49
C THR A 44 12.81 59.44 -14.82
N ILE A 45 11.79 59.03 -15.56
CA ILE A 45 11.19 59.82 -16.60
C ILE A 45 10.66 61.04 -15.84
N TYR A 46 11.51 62.07 -15.71
CA TYR A 46 11.05 63.43 -15.64
C TYR A 46 10.34 63.69 -16.98
N ASN A 47 9.11 63.20 -17.08
CA ASN A 47 8.10 63.88 -17.84
C ASN A 47 8.06 65.24 -17.16
N THR A 48 8.79 66.21 -17.71
CA THR A 48 8.46 67.61 -17.48
C THR A 48 6.96 67.69 -17.72
N PRO A 49 6.16 67.94 -16.67
CA PRO A 49 4.73 68.05 -16.87
C PRO A 49 4.58 69.12 -17.94
N LYS A 50 3.85 68.81 -19.02
CA LYS A 50 3.19 69.89 -19.74
C LYS A 50 2.42 70.62 -18.67
N ILE A 51 2.86 71.84 -18.34
CA ILE A 51 2.20 72.71 -17.37
C ILE A 51 0.83 73.01 -17.98
N SER A 52 -0.13 72.13 -17.72
CA SER A 52 -1.54 72.45 -17.62
C SER A 52 -1.60 73.46 -16.48
N VAL A 53 -1.92 74.70 -16.79
CA VAL A 53 -1.87 75.81 -15.82
C VAL A 53 -3.13 75.83 -14.93
N ASN A 54 -3.98 74.80 -15.02
CA ASN A 54 -5.31 74.77 -14.42
C ASN A 54 -5.51 73.55 -13.52
N PHE A 55 -4.67 73.38 -12.50
CA PHE A 55 -5.03 72.48 -11.39
C PHE A 55 -6.07 73.17 -10.51
N ASP A 56 -7.20 72.50 -10.26
CA ASP A 56 -8.24 72.95 -9.34
C ASP A 56 -7.73 72.97 -7.89
N GLY A 57 -6.83 72.04 -7.55
CA GLY A 57 -6.27 71.91 -6.21
C GLY A 57 -4.93 71.18 -6.14
N THR A 58 -4.39 71.13 -4.94
CA THR A 58 -3.13 70.51 -4.57
C THR A 58 -3.38 69.63 -3.34
N LEU A 59 -2.93 68.37 -3.40
CA LEU A 59 -2.95 67.44 -2.27
C LEU A 59 -1.54 67.32 -1.68
N ASN A 60 -1.45 67.47 -0.36
CA ASN A 60 -0.21 67.32 0.39
C ASN A 60 -0.45 66.49 1.66
N LEU A 61 0.39 65.49 1.91
CA LEU A 61 0.41 64.71 3.14
C LEU A 61 1.20 65.48 4.20
N THR A 62 0.71 65.49 5.45
CA THR A 62 1.12 66.49 6.46
C THR A 62 1.84 65.90 7.68
N ASN A 63 1.95 64.58 7.82
CA ASN A 63 2.65 63.92 8.92
C ASN A 63 3.84 63.03 8.49
N PRO A 64 4.80 63.53 7.67
CA PRO A 64 5.93 62.72 7.20
C PRO A 64 6.81 62.21 8.35
N GLU A 65 7.01 63.02 9.39
CA GLU A 65 7.81 62.64 10.56
C GLU A 65 7.20 61.47 11.35
N GLU A 66 5.91 61.20 11.19
CA GLU A 66 5.22 60.09 11.84
C GLU A 66 5.34 58.79 11.02
N ILE A 67 5.48 58.88 9.69
CA ILE A 67 5.23 57.76 8.76
C ILE A 67 6.37 57.49 7.80
N ASP A 68 6.87 58.51 7.11
CA ASP A 68 7.76 58.33 5.96
C ASP A 68 9.10 57.69 6.37
N GLY A 69 9.48 56.64 5.67
CA GLY A 69 10.65 55.81 5.92
C GLY A 69 10.58 54.92 7.16
N LYS A 70 9.44 54.86 7.88
CA LYS A 70 9.32 54.07 9.11
C LYS A 70 8.86 52.63 8.87
N SER A 71 9.14 51.78 9.85
CA SER A 71 8.68 50.40 9.90
C SER A 71 7.43 50.27 10.75
N PHE A 72 6.47 49.48 10.26
CA PHE A 72 5.23 49.16 10.97
C PHE A 72 4.90 47.68 10.79
N TYR A 73 4.18 47.08 11.73
CA TYR A 73 3.82 45.67 11.64
C TYR A 73 2.58 45.47 10.77
N GLN A 74 2.52 44.31 10.10
CA GLN A 74 1.28 43.84 9.48
C GLN A 74 0.14 43.83 10.50
N GLY A 75 -1.01 44.40 10.14
CA GLY A 75 -2.16 44.58 11.01
C GLY A 75 -2.16 45.84 11.88
N ASP A 76 -1.03 46.58 11.95
CA ASP A 76 -1.02 47.90 12.59
C ASP A 76 -1.95 48.86 11.87
N THR A 77 -2.49 49.84 12.59
CA THR A 77 -3.28 50.93 12.02
C THR A 77 -2.51 52.25 12.16
N ILE A 78 -2.24 52.91 11.03
CA ILE A 78 -1.48 54.16 10.97
C ILE A 78 -2.35 55.30 10.41
N PRO A 79 -2.35 56.50 11.03
CA PRO A 79 -3.17 57.61 10.56
C PRO A 79 -2.47 58.39 9.44
N ILE A 80 -2.95 58.29 8.20
CA ILE A 80 -2.45 59.08 7.07
C ILE A 80 -3.15 60.43 7.06
N LYS A 81 -2.41 61.51 7.34
CA LYS A 81 -2.97 62.87 7.40
C LYS A 81 -2.58 63.66 6.17
N GLY A 82 -3.49 64.46 5.67
CA GLY A 82 -3.20 65.35 4.55
C GLY A 82 -4.14 66.54 4.47
N ARG A 83 -3.87 67.40 3.49
CA ARG A 83 -4.65 68.60 3.20
C ARG A 83 -4.81 68.78 1.70
N VAL A 84 -6.02 69.16 1.29
CA VAL A 84 -6.34 69.56 -0.08
C VAL A 84 -6.64 71.06 -0.09
N PHE A 85 -5.94 71.80 -0.95
CA PHE A 85 -6.06 73.25 -1.01
C PHE A 85 -5.85 73.76 -2.44
N HIS A 86 -6.39 74.92 -2.75
CA HIS A 86 -6.19 75.59 -4.03
C HIS A 86 -4.73 76.04 -4.19
N ARG A 87 -4.09 75.64 -5.30
CA ARG A 87 -2.68 75.92 -5.59
C ARG A 87 -2.31 77.41 -5.55
N ILE A 88 -3.17 78.26 -6.12
CA ILE A 88 -2.86 79.68 -6.36
C ILE A 88 -3.00 80.52 -5.08
N ASN A 89 -4.07 80.31 -4.32
CA ASN A 89 -4.41 81.16 -3.19
C ASN A 89 -4.24 80.47 -1.82
N GLY A 90 -3.90 79.17 -1.78
CA GLY A 90 -3.69 78.41 -0.56
C GLY A 90 -4.96 78.15 0.27
N THR A 91 -6.14 78.51 -0.26
CA THR A 91 -7.42 78.32 0.44
C THR A 91 -7.81 76.85 0.44
N SER A 92 -8.41 76.41 1.55
CA SER A 92 -8.77 75.01 1.76
C SER A 92 -9.92 74.58 0.86
N LEU A 93 -9.88 73.32 0.42
CA LEU A 93 -10.95 72.67 -0.33
C LEU A 93 -11.70 71.72 0.61
N GLU A 94 -12.90 72.13 1.04
CA GLU A 94 -13.80 71.36 1.91
C GLU A 94 -14.65 70.37 1.08
N ASN A 95 -15.06 69.26 1.71
CA ASN A 95 -15.93 68.23 1.13
C ASN A 95 -15.35 67.50 -0.09
N VAL A 96 -14.02 67.40 -0.18
CA VAL A 96 -13.32 66.63 -1.22
C VAL A 96 -13.12 65.20 -0.75
N ASN A 97 -13.51 64.23 -1.59
CA ASN A 97 -13.36 62.81 -1.30
C ASN A 97 -11.95 62.33 -1.64
N VAL A 98 -11.27 61.77 -0.63
CA VAL A 98 -9.91 61.27 -0.73
C VAL A 98 -9.90 59.77 -0.42
N ILE A 99 -9.15 59.00 -1.21
CA ILE A 99 -8.88 57.59 -0.96
C ILE A 99 -7.37 57.36 -0.80
N LEU A 100 -6.99 56.26 -0.17
CA LEU A 100 -5.61 55.80 -0.14
C LEU A 100 -5.26 54.99 -1.39
N ARG A 101 -4.01 55.07 -1.81
CA ARG A 101 -3.39 54.23 -2.82
C ARG A 101 -2.09 53.65 -2.26
N VAL A 102 -1.91 52.34 -2.40
CA VAL A 102 -0.71 51.63 -1.95
C VAL A 102 -0.13 50.85 -3.12
N ASP A 103 1.14 51.08 -3.46
CA ASP A 103 1.84 50.46 -4.60
C ASP A 103 1.06 50.52 -5.93
N ASN A 104 0.45 51.68 -6.22
CA ASN A 104 -0.42 51.93 -7.37
C ASN A 104 -1.80 51.23 -7.34
N GLN A 105 -2.16 50.56 -6.25
CA GLN A 105 -3.49 50.00 -6.04
C GLN A 105 -4.37 50.97 -5.25
N ASP A 106 -5.48 51.41 -5.86
CA ASP A 106 -6.48 52.25 -5.19
C ASP A 106 -7.26 51.42 -4.15
N LEU A 107 -7.30 51.88 -2.89
CA LEU A 107 -7.98 51.20 -1.79
C LEU A 107 -9.22 51.99 -1.35
N SER A 108 -10.33 51.81 -2.06
CA SER A 108 -11.55 52.61 -1.86
C SER A 108 -12.20 52.45 -0.48
N ASN A 109 -11.87 51.40 0.27
CA ASN A 109 -12.32 51.18 1.64
C ASN A 109 -11.58 52.05 2.68
N PHE A 110 -10.41 52.60 2.31
CA PHE A 110 -9.67 53.57 3.11
C PHE A 110 -9.87 54.96 2.51
N ASN A 111 -10.88 55.66 3.00
CA ASN A 111 -11.29 56.96 2.49
C ASN A 111 -11.63 57.93 3.63
N ASP A 112 -11.61 59.22 3.30
CA ASP A 112 -12.09 60.29 4.15
C ASP A 112 -12.56 61.46 3.27
N THR A 113 -13.29 62.40 3.87
CA THR A 113 -13.76 63.63 3.21
C THR A 113 -13.15 64.83 3.91
N THR A 114 -12.57 65.77 3.15
CA THR A 114 -11.89 66.92 3.74
C THR A 114 -12.83 67.82 4.56
N ASP A 115 -12.35 68.28 5.70
CA ASP A 115 -13.07 69.20 6.58
C ASP A 115 -13.04 70.66 6.09
N ILE A 116 -13.56 71.60 6.89
CA ILE A 116 -13.58 73.04 6.57
C ILE A 116 -12.17 73.64 6.40
N ASN A 117 -11.15 73.01 6.97
CA ASN A 117 -9.75 73.39 6.81
C ASN A 117 -9.07 72.66 5.65
N GLY A 118 -9.82 71.84 4.91
CA GLY A 118 -9.34 71.03 3.80
C GLY A 118 -8.51 69.84 4.27
N GLU A 119 -8.55 69.50 5.56
CA GLU A 119 -7.75 68.44 6.17
C GLU A 119 -8.50 67.11 6.13
N PHE A 120 -7.77 66.01 6.00
CA PHE A 120 -8.31 64.65 6.07
C PHE A 120 -7.38 63.76 6.90
N THR A 121 -7.95 62.70 7.48
CA THR A 121 -7.23 61.63 8.20
C THR A 121 -7.80 60.27 7.82
N ILE A 122 -6.99 59.44 7.17
CA ILE A 122 -7.35 58.07 6.80
C ILE A 122 -6.61 57.09 7.72
N ASP A 123 -7.34 56.33 8.54
CA ASP A 123 -6.77 55.25 9.36
C ASP A 123 -6.49 54.02 8.49
N TYR A 124 -5.24 53.83 8.10
CA TYR A 124 -4.81 52.73 7.23
C TYR A 124 -4.41 51.50 8.05
N ASN A 125 -5.08 50.37 7.84
CA ASN A 125 -4.66 49.08 8.38
C ASN A 125 -3.69 48.40 7.41
N ILE A 126 -2.46 48.14 7.86
CA ILE A 126 -1.40 47.56 7.03
C ILE A 126 -1.77 46.13 6.65
N GLU A 127 -2.00 45.91 5.36
CA GLU A 127 -2.49 44.63 4.86
C GLU A 127 -1.47 43.50 5.09
N ASN A 128 -1.97 42.35 5.54
CA ASN A 128 -1.17 41.14 5.72
C ASN A 128 -0.55 40.60 4.42
N THR A 129 -0.97 41.10 3.27
CA THR A 129 -0.48 40.72 1.93
C THR A 129 0.71 41.55 1.46
N LEU A 130 1.07 42.63 2.16
CA LEU A 130 2.23 43.44 1.82
C LEU A 130 3.54 42.66 2.02
N ASN A 131 4.47 42.85 1.08
CA ASN A 131 5.75 42.16 1.04
C ASN A 131 6.75 42.77 2.02
N VAL A 132 7.05 42.03 3.08
CA VAL A 132 7.98 42.46 4.16
C VAL A 132 9.44 42.64 3.72
N PHE A 133 9.79 42.28 2.48
CA PHE A 133 11.14 42.47 1.92
C PHE A 133 11.26 43.69 1.01
N SER A 134 10.19 44.47 0.86
CA SER A 134 10.16 45.68 0.03
C SER A 134 9.57 46.86 0.78
N ASN A 135 10.00 48.06 0.40
CA ASN A 135 9.35 49.28 0.84
C ASN A 135 8.07 49.46 0.03
N HIS A 136 7.03 50.01 0.66
CA HIS A 136 5.73 50.24 0.08
C HIS A 136 5.46 51.73 -0.08
N LEU A 137 4.93 52.12 -1.25
CA LEU A 137 4.58 53.50 -1.56
C LEU A 137 3.14 53.78 -1.12
N ILE A 138 2.95 54.78 -0.27
CA ILE A 138 1.65 55.24 0.22
C ILE A 138 1.35 56.62 -0.38
N GLU A 139 0.23 56.71 -1.08
CA GLU A 139 -0.26 57.94 -1.71
C GLU A 139 -1.71 58.19 -1.31
N ALA A 140 -2.13 59.46 -1.32
CA ALA A 140 -3.55 59.81 -1.24
C ALA A 140 -4.02 60.36 -2.58
N LYS A 141 -5.24 59.99 -2.97
CA LYS A 141 -5.82 60.30 -4.27
C LYS A 141 -7.20 60.93 -4.10
N VAL A 142 -7.45 62.03 -4.81
CA VAL A 142 -8.79 62.62 -4.90
C VAL A 142 -9.59 61.86 -5.96
N ILE A 143 -10.83 61.49 -5.64
CA ILE A 143 -11.73 60.75 -6.55
C ILE A 143 -12.83 61.62 -7.17
N ASP A 144 -12.95 62.87 -6.73
CA ASP A 144 -13.83 63.84 -7.37
C ASP A 144 -13.28 64.27 -8.73
N ASP A 145 -14.15 64.82 -9.58
CA ASP A 145 -13.81 65.34 -10.91
C ASP A 145 -13.10 66.71 -10.78
N LEU A 146 -11.88 66.68 -10.21
CA LEU A 146 -11.00 67.83 -9.98
C LEU A 146 -9.60 67.53 -10.52
N GLU A 147 -8.97 68.51 -11.18
CA GLU A 147 -7.57 68.39 -11.60
C GLU A 147 -6.65 68.69 -10.40
N ILE A 148 -6.15 67.64 -9.73
CA ILE A 148 -5.34 67.75 -8.51
C ILE A 148 -3.84 67.51 -8.78
N GLU A 149 -2.99 68.38 -8.25
CA GLU A 149 -1.54 68.16 -8.17
C GLU A 149 -1.18 67.39 -6.89
N TYR A 150 -0.43 66.30 -7.02
CA TYR A 150 0.02 65.46 -5.89
C TYR A 150 1.47 65.78 -5.57
N ILE A 151 1.74 66.31 -4.36
CA ILE A 151 3.08 66.80 -4.00
C ILE A 151 3.91 65.77 -3.25
N THR A 152 3.27 64.97 -2.40
CA THR A 152 3.97 64.07 -1.46
C THR A 152 3.39 62.68 -1.49
N ASN A 153 4.28 61.72 -1.35
CA ASN A 153 3.99 60.34 -1.02
C ASN A 153 4.82 59.95 0.21
N TYR A 154 4.44 58.87 0.86
CA TYR A 154 5.23 58.26 1.92
C TYR A 154 5.75 56.91 1.48
N THR A 155 6.87 56.51 2.04
CA THR A 155 7.39 55.16 1.98
C THR A 155 7.28 54.52 3.35
N ILE A 156 6.83 53.26 3.43
CA ILE A 156 6.84 52.50 4.67
C ILE A 156 7.57 51.17 4.46
N ASN A 157 8.19 50.67 5.53
CA ASN A 157 8.65 49.28 5.61
C ASN A 157 7.64 48.48 6.41
N VAL A 158 7.42 47.23 6.04
CA VAL A 158 6.44 46.37 6.71
C VAL A 158 7.17 45.23 7.41
N ASN A 159 6.99 45.13 8.72
CA ASN A 159 7.49 44.04 9.54
C ASN A 159 6.38 43.00 9.77
N THR A 160 6.77 41.77 10.07
CA THR A 160 5.85 40.73 10.53
C THR A 160 6.50 39.83 11.56
N THR A 161 5.72 38.97 12.20
CA THR A 161 6.23 37.92 13.08
C THR A 161 6.28 36.59 12.33
N SER A 162 7.18 35.70 12.75
CA SER A 162 7.20 34.32 12.27
C SER A 162 6.62 33.36 13.31
N TYR A 163 6.28 32.15 12.89
CA TYR A 163 5.95 31.04 13.77
C TYR A 163 6.29 29.69 13.12
N PHE A 164 6.62 28.71 13.96
CA PHE A 164 6.79 27.33 13.53
C PHE A 164 5.46 26.57 13.60
N GLU A 165 5.07 25.94 12.49
CA GLU A 165 3.95 25.00 12.42
C GLU A 165 4.51 23.58 12.26
N ILE A 166 4.73 22.87 13.38
CA ILE A 166 5.34 21.54 13.36
C ILE A 166 4.44 20.53 14.08
N ASN A 167 4.11 19.44 13.39
CA ASN A 167 3.49 18.27 14.00
C ASN A 167 4.61 17.37 14.53
N GLY A 168 4.87 17.40 15.84
CA GLY A 168 6.01 16.71 16.44
C GLY A 168 6.15 15.26 15.97
N PRO A 169 7.38 14.76 15.78
CA PRO A 169 7.60 13.45 15.20
C PRO A 169 7.19 12.34 16.17
N ASP A 170 6.48 11.34 15.65
CA ASP A 170 6.14 10.13 16.38
C ASP A 170 7.13 9.01 16.06
N GLY A 171 7.84 8.52 17.06
CA GLY A 171 8.63 7.31 16.91
C GLY A 171 9.88 7.25 17.76
N ILE A 172 10.72 6.28 17.40
CA ILE A 172 12.05 6.07 17.94
C ILE A 172 13.05 6.12 16.79
N TYR A 173 14.11 6.91 16.97
CA TYR A 173 15.08 7.20 15.93
C TYR A 173 16.46 6.68 16.31
N LEU A 174 17.17 6.16 15.32
CA LEU A 174 18.56 5.77 15.44
C LEU A 174 19.45 7.01 15.28
N ALA A 175 20.59 7.07 15.96
CA ALA A 175 21.59 8.09 15.67
C ALA A 175 22.00 8.05 14.17
N GLN A 176 22.18 9.23 13.55
CA GLN A 176 22.36 9.44 12.09
C GLN A 176 21.12 9.25 11.21
N GLU A 177 20.01 8.79 11.77
CA GLU A 177 18.77 8.70 11.00
C GLU A 177 18.27 10.10 10.60
N SER A 178 17.67 10.18 9.41
CA SER A 178 16.96 11.38 9.00
C SER A 178 15.60 11.43 9.69
N LEU A 179 15.34 12.55 10.37
CA LEU A 179 14.08 12.86 11.02
C LEU A 179 13.28 13.79 10.12
N ASP A 180 12.08 13.35 9.76
CA ASP A 180 11.05 14.21 9.19
C ASP A 180 10.23 14.82 10.33
N VAL A 181 10.34 16.13 10.50
CA VAL A 181 9.51 16.85 11.48
C VAL A 181 8.17 17.28 10.91
N ASN A 182 7.94 17.11 9.60
CA ASN A 182 6.71 17.46 8.90
C ASN A 182 6.16 18.83 9.35
N GLY A 183 6.94 19.88 9.12
CA GLY A 183 6.64 21.22 9.61
C GLY A 183 7.08 22.35 8.69
N TYR A 184 6.62 23.55 9.01
CA TYR A 184 6.84 24.78 8.26
C TYR A 184 7.31 25.91 9.17
N ILE A 185 8.08 26.84 8.62
CA ILE A 185 8.25 28.20 9.16
C ILE A 185 7.36 29.14 8.35
N ARG A 186 6.54 29.94 9.02
CA ARG A 186 5.54 30.81 8.37
C ARG A 186 5.58 32.21 8.93
N PHE A 187 5.21 33.18 8.10
CA PHE A 187 4.80 34.51 8.57
C PHE A 187 3.45 34.41 9.28
N ASN A 188 3.10 35.42 10.07
CA ASN A 188 1.81 35.49 10.78
C ASN A 188 0.59 35.35 9.85
N ASN A 189 0.71 35.74 8.58
CA ASN A 189 -0.33 35.59 7.56
C ASN A 189 -0.48 34.14 7.00
N GLY A 190 0.35 33.20 7.45
CA GLY A 190 0.36 31.80 7.02
C GLY A 190 1.21 31.49 5.77
N THR A 191 1.78 32.49 5.12
CA THR A 191 2.70 32.28 3.98
C THR A 191 4.02 31.68 4.48
N GLY A 192 4.58 30.71 3.74
CA GLY A 192 5.82 30.04 4.12
C GLY A 192 7.05 30.93 3.94
N ILE A 193 8.00 30.85 4.88
CA ILE A 193 9.28 31.57 4.82
C ILE A 193 10.34 30.66 4.18
N GLY A 194 10.52 30.78 2.87
CA GLY A 194 11.40 29.89 2.10
C GLY A 194 12.82 30.40 1.89
N SER A 195 13.76 29.47 1.71
CA SER A 195 15.20 29.75 1.49
C SER A 195 15.91 30.48 2.63
N GLU A 196 15.36 30.42 3.84
CA GLU A 196 15.94 31.09 5.01
C GLU A 196 16.61 30.10 5.97
N THR A 197 17.55 30.60 6.78
CA THR A 197 18.28 29.75 7.73
C THR A 197 17.48 29.56 9.01
N ILE A 198 17.21 28.31 9.36
CA ILE A 198 16.67 27.88 10.64
C ILE A 198 17.79 27.18 11.41
N ASN A 199 17.92 27.45 12.70
CA ASN A 199 18.81 26.70 13.58
C ASN A 199 18.00 25.69 14.39
N TYR A 200 18.53 24.49 14.59
CA TYR A 200 17.98 23.56 15.56
C TYR A 200 19.04 23.02 16.50
N GLN A 201 18.63 22.66 17.72
CA GLN A 201 19.48 22.09 18.75
C GLN A 201 18.78 20.95 19.46
N TRP A 202 19.44 19.81 19.52
CA TRP A 202 19.01 18.68 20.33
C TRP A 202 19.42 18.87 21.79
N PHE A 203 18.56 18.57 22.74
CA PHE A 203 18.90 18.64 24.16
C PHE A 203 18.03 17.70 25.00
N ASN A 204 18.56 17.29 26.14
CA ASN A 204 17.82 16.64 27.23
C ASN A 204 18.31 17.21 28.56
N THR A 205 18.04 16.55 29.69
CA THR A 205 18.46 17.02 31.02
C THR A 205 19.97 16.97 31.28
N THR A 206 20.71 16.16 30.51
CA THR A 206 22.14 15.86 30.75
C THR A 206 23.06 16.21 29.57
N ASP A 207 22.51 16.29 28.36
CA ASP A 207 23.24 16.46 27.11
C ASP A 207 22.60 17.58 26.29
N THR A 208 23.43 18.44 25.74
CA THR A 208 23.03 19.49 24.79
C THR A 208 23.91 19.39 23.56
N GLY A 209 23.30 19.16 22.40
CA GLY A 209 23.96 19.12 21.11
C GLY A 209 24.34 20.53 20.62
N PRO A 210 25.13 20.64 19.55
CA PRO A 210 25.41 21.93 18.91
C PRO A 210 24.17 22.46 18.18
N TRP A 211 24.09 23.79 18.04
CA TRP A 211 23.20 24.42 17.08
C TRP A 211 23.61 24.04 15.67
N THR A 212 22.64 23.56 14.88
CA THR A 212 22.86 23.10 13.51
C THR A 212 21.98 23.94 12.57
N PRO A 213 22.57 24.65 11.60
CA PRO A 213 21.81 25.42 10.63
C PRO A 213 21.27 24.51 9.52
N ILE A 214 20.04 24.78 9.09
CA ILE A 214 19.38 24.23 7.90
C ILE A 214 18.69 25.35 7.13
N THR A 215 18.48 25.14 5.84
CA THR A 215 17.75 26.10 5.00
C THR A 215 16.35 25.56 4.73
N SER A 216 15.32 26.37 4.99
CA SER A 216 13.94 26.02 4.63
C SER A 216 13.79 25.85 3.12
N ASN A 217 12.89 24.97 2.70
CA ASN A 217 12.53 24.84 1.29
C ASN A 217 11.80 26.09 0.80
N LEU A 218 11.64 26.27 -0.52
CA LEU A 218 11.00 27.45 -1.12
C LEU A 218 9.59 27.76 -0.60
N ASP A 219 8.85 26.74 -0.15
CA ASP A 219 7.50 26.86 0.42
C ASP A 219 7.48 27.06 1.94
N GLY A 220 8.65 27.21 2.57
CA GLY A 220 8.81 27.31 4.02
C GLY A 220 8.80 25.97 4.75
N SER A 221 8.69 24.83 4.06
CA SER A 221 8.79 23.52 4.72
C SER A 221 10.21 23.28 5.26
N ILE A 222 10.29 22.63 6.42
CA ILE A 222 11.54 22.30 7.09
C ILE A 222 12.08 21.01 6.45
N PRO A 223 13.33 20.98 5.94
CA PRO A 223 13.91 19.77 5.37
C PRO A 223 14.14 18.68 6.43
N LEU A 224 14.43 17.45 5.97
CA LEU A 224 14.86 16.37 6.84
C LEU A 224 16.10 16.81 7.66
N ILE A 225 16.04 16.61 8.97
CA ILE A 225 17.18 16.88 9.86
C ILE A 225 17.86 15.57 10.25
N LEU A 226 19.14 15.61 10.59
CA LEU A 226 19.87 14.42 11.01
C LEU A 226 19.89 14.33 12.54
N VAL A 227 19.66 13.12 13.06
CA VAL A 227 19.92 12.81 14.47
C VAL A 227 21.45 12.78 14.69
N PRO A 228 22.03 13.63 15.56
CA PRO A 228 23.47 13.68 15.75
C PRO A 228 24.05 12.36 16.31
N THR A 229 25.23 11.98 15.83
CA THR A 229 25.98 10.79 16.29
C THR A 229 26.40 10.82 17.74
N ILE A 230 26.55 12.03 18.30
CA ILE A 230 27.03 12.25 19.66
C ILE A 230 25.95 11.98 20.72
N LEU A 231 24.68 11.85 20.30
CA LEU A 231 23.57 11.63 21.23
C LEU A 231 23.58 10.18 21.73
N LYS A 232 23.43 10.04 23.03
CA LYS A 232 23.25 8.74 23.70
C LYS A 232 21.81 8.29 23.56
N SER A 233 21.52 7.07 23.95
CA SER A 233 20.14 6.59 24.00
C SER A 233 19.37 7.33 25.09
N GLY A 234 18.30 8.02 24.72
CA GLY A 234 17.59 8.91 25.62
C GLY A 234 16.27 9.43 25.06
N VAL A 235 15.58 10.22 25.88
CA VAL A 235 14.45 11.04 25.45
C VAL A 235 14.95 12.47 25.31
N TYR A 236 14.84 13.02 24.12
CA TYR A 236 15.35 14.33 23.74
C TYR A 236 14.21 15.28 23.37
N SER A 237 14.55 16.55 23.39
CA SER A 237 13.80 17.63 22.79
C SER A 237 14.64 18.30 21.70
N ILE A 238 13.98 18.95 20.74
CA ILE A 238 14.61 19.79 19.73
C ILE A 238 14.09 21.20 19.92
N ASN A 239 15.00 22.16 20.06
CA ASN A 239 14.68 23.58 19.95
C ASN A 239 14.96 24.00 18.52
N PHE A 240 13.95 24.53 17.85
CA PHE A 240 14.08 25.29 16.61
C PHE A 240 14.16 26.77 16.95
N SER A 241 15.00 27.49 16.21
CA SER A 241 15.17 28.93 16.32
C SER A 241 15.28 29.52 14.92
N PHE A 242 14.41 30.46 14.63
CA PHE A 242 14.47 31.29 13.44
C PHE A 242 15.07 32.64 13.82
N PRO A 243 16.24 33.01 13.27
CA PRO A 243 16.88 34.28 13.60
C PRO A 243 16.06 35.45 13.03
N GLN A 244 16.12 36.59 13.71
CA GLN A 244 15.53 37.83 13.23
C GLN A 244 16.09 38.19 11.83
N ILE A 245 15.21 38.55 10.90
CA ILE A 245 15.58 39.23 9.66
C ILE A 245 15.42 40.74 9.93
N PRO A 246 16.51 41.51 10.01
CA PRO A 246 16.45 42.92 10.37
C PRO A 246 15.45 43.69 9.51
N ASN A 247 14.56 44.43 10.18
CA ASN A 247 13.52 45.26 9.55
C ASN A 247 12.52 44.50 8.65
N ALA A 248 12.33 43.19 8.86
CA ALA A 248 11.36 42.40 8.11
C ALA A 248 10.62 41.39 9.00
N VAL A 249 11.36 40.56 9.75
CA VAL A 249 10.77 39.43 10.49
C VAL A 249 11.39 39.27 11.87
N ASP A 250 10.56 39.20 12.90
CA ASP A 250 11.00 38.92 14.27
C ASP A 250 11.48 37.47 14.46
N ASP A 251 12.35 37.26 15.44
CA ASP A 251 12.84 35.95 15.82
C ASP A 251 11.72 35.07 16.41
N THR A 252 11.90 33.75 16.34
CA THR A 252 10.93 32.79 16.86
C THR A 252 11.63 31.53 17.28
N ASP A 253 11.23 30.98 18.43
CA ASP A 253 11.68 29.69 18.92
C ASP A 253 10.52 28.72 19.12
N LEU A 254 10.75 27.43 18.89
CA LEU A 254 9.81 26.35 19.19
C LEU A 254 10.54 25.14 19.77
N SER A 255 10.00 24.56 20.83
CA SER A 255 10.51 23.32 21.42
C SER A 255 9.58 22.14 21.16
N ILE A 256 10.13 21.05 20.61
CA ILE A 256 9.46 19.76 20.44
C ILE A 256 10.07 18.76 21.39
N SER A 257 9.26 18.07 22.19
CA SER A 257 9.73 17.16 23.23
C SER A 257 9.37 15.70 22.95
N ASN A 258 9.88 14.79 23.80
CA ASN A 258 9.56 13.35 23.81
C ASN A 258 10.08 12.53 22.61
N ILE A 259 11.16 12.97 21.98
CA ILE A 259 11.78 12.26 20.86
C ILE A 259 12.73 11.20 21.40
N ARG A 260 12.44 9.92 21.12
CA ARG A 260 13.25 8.81 21.63
C ARG A 260 14.38 8.51 20.66
N ILE A 261 15.61 8.51 21.16
CA ILE A 261 16.80 8.17 20.38
C ILE A 261 17.47 6.94 20.98
N PHE A 262 18.01 6.09 20.12
CA PHE A 262 18.93 5.02 20.50
C PHE A 262 20.18 5.02 19.64
N SER A 263 21.32 4.65 20.23
CA SER A 263 22.63 4.55 19.58
C SER A 263 22.94 3.11 19.13
N ASN A 264 22.42 2.13 19.86
CA ASN A 264 22.59 0.70 19.64
C ASN A 264 21.42 -0.06 20.30
N PHE A 265 21.25 -1.34 19.98
CA PHE A 265 20.23 -2.19 20.57
C PHE A 265 20.72 -3.54 21.04
N THR A 266 19.93 -4.13 21.94
CA THR A 266 20.00 -5.55 22.31
C THR A 266 18.59 -6.12 22.41
N CYS A 267 18.50 -7.44 22.53
CA CYS A 267 17.23 -8.14 22.67
C CYS A 267 17.22 -9.00 23.93
N ASP A 268 16.13 -8.90 24.67
CA ASP A 268 15.76 -9.88 25.69
C ASP A 268 15.09 -11.07 24.97
N TRP A 269 15.88 -12.08 24.63
CA TRP A 269 15.40 -13.27 23.93
C TRP A 269 14.53 -14.13 24.86
N ASN A 270 13.29 -14.38 24.47
CA ASN A 270 12.37 -15.27 25.18
C ASN A 270 12.25 -16.59 24.40
N LEU A 271 13.40 -17.25 24.25
CA LEU A 271 13.57 -18.50 23.52
C LEU A 271 14.37 -19.49 24.38
N ALA A 272 14.00 -20.78 24.34
CA ALA A 272 14.78 -21.82 25.00
C ALA A 272 16.18 -21.94 24.37
N SER A 273 17.20 -22.18 25.19
CA SER A 273 18.58 -22.37 24.71
C SER A 273 18.80 -23.68 23.98
N GLU A 274 17.83 -24.59 23.98
CA GLU A 274 17.90 -25.92 23.38
C GLU A 274 16.71 -26.16 22.44
N ALA A 275 16.96 -26.77 21.29
CA ALA A 275 15.93 -27.24 20.36
C ALA A 275 16.35 -28.55 19.68
N SER A 276 15.39 -29.30 19.14
CA SER A 276 15.66 -30.50 18.34
C SER A 276 15.43 -30.26 16.85
N VAL A 277 16.17 -30.99 16.00
CA VAL A 277 15.93 -31.02 14.55
C VAL A 277 14.46 -31.33 14.24
N GLY A 278 13.82 -30.52 13.38
CA GLY A 278 12.42 -30.66 13.00
C GLY A 278 11.41 -30.13 14.03
N GLN A 279 11.87 -29.65 15.19
CA GLN A 279 11.02 -28.95 16.15
C GLN A 279 10.61 -27.59 15.58
N ASN A 280 9.33 -27.24 15.71
CA ASN A 280 8.86 -25.89 15.47
C ASN A 280 9.09 -25.04 16.73
N VAL A 281 9.96 -24.03 16.63
CA VAL A 281 10.27 -23.09 17.70
C VAL A 281 9.63 -21.74 17.42
N ILE A 282 9.26 -21.01 18.47
CA ILE A 282 8.79 -19.62 18.36
C ILE A 282 9.96 -18.72 18.76
N ILE A 283 10.59 -18.11 17.75
CA ILE A 283 11.64 -17.11 17.95
C ILE A 283 10.96 -15.81 18.35
N GLN A 284 11.11 -15.41 19.61
CA GLN A 284 10.47 -14.23 20.15
C GLN A 284 11.38 -13.53 21.17
N GLY A 285 11.15 -12.23 21.37
CA GLY A 285 11.91 -11.41 22.31
C GLY A 285 11.44 -9.97 22.30
N GLN A 286 12.13 -9.13 23.06
CA GLN A 286 11.89 -7.69 23.12
C GLN A 286 13.17 -6.92 22.78
N ALA A 287 13.10 -6.06 21.76
CA ALA A 287 14.21 -5.19 21.36
C ALA A 287 14.18 -3.87 22.14
N HIS A 288 15.32 -3.48 22.71
CA HIS A 288 15.48 -2.23 23.44
C HIS A 288 16.90 -1.66 23.28
N SER A 289 17.07 -0.39 23.65
CA SER A 289 18.40 0.22 23.64
C SER A 289 19.35 -0.49 24.62
N THR A 290 20.60 -0.68 24.19
CA THR A 290 21.67 -1.27 25.01
C THR A 290 22.01 -0.40 26.22
N GLU A 291 21.89 0.92 26.10
CA GLU A 291 22.23 1.87 27.16
C GLU A 291 21.06 2.12 28.12
N ASN A 292 19.82 1.98 27.65
CA ASN A 292 18.63 2.22 28.45
C ASN A 292 17.48 1.29 28.04
N SER A 293 17.22 0.26 28.84
CA SER A 293 16.19 -0.75 28.56
C SER A 293 14.75 -0.21 28.61
N SER A 294 14.52 1.00 29.15
CA SER A 294 13.20 1.66 29.07
C SER A 294 12.87 2.16 27.66
N ILE A 295 13.89 2.37 26.82
CA ILE A 295 13.74 2.77 25.42
C ILE A 295 13.55 1.51 24.58
N LYS A 296 12.29 1.13 24.38
CA LYS A 296 11.89 0.01 23.53
C LYS A 296 11.94 0.40 22.06
N ILE A 297 12.42 -0.52 21.22
CA ILE A 297 12.55 -0.28 19.78
C ILE A 297 11.29 -0.72 19.08
N ILE A 298 10.37 0.22 18.94
CA ILE A 298 9.01 0.01 18.43
C ILE A 298 8.91 0.29 16.94
N ASN A 299 8.03 -0.42 16.23
CA ASN A 299 7.73 -0.18 14.81
C ASN A 299 8.96 -0.18 13.88
N ARG A 300 9.99 -0.98 14.21
CA ARG A 300 11.20 -1.12 13.39
C ARG A 300 11.24 -2.50 12.75
N GLN A 301 11.79 -2.55 11.53
CA GLN A 301 11.95 -3.81 10.81
C GLN A 301 13.29 -4.47 11.13
N PHE A 302 13.26 -5.78 11.34
CA PHE A 302 14.45 -6.59 11.60
C PHE A 302 14.48 -7.81 10.70
N ARG A 303 15.69 -8.23 10.33
CA ARG A 303 16.00 -9.53 9.74
C ARG A 303 16.32 -10.52 10.85
N ILE A 304 15.70 -11.70 10.78
CA ILE A 304 16.08 -12.84 11.62
C ILE A 304 16.99 -13.73 10.78
N LEU A 305 18.19 -14.01 11.28
CA LEU A 305 19.17 -14.86 10.65
C LEU A 305 19.41 -16.11 11.51
N TYR A 306 19.48 -17.27 10.85
CA TYR A 306 19.85 -18.56 11.43
C TYR A 306 21.21 -18.97 10.85
N ASP A 307 22.25 -18.96 11.67
CA ASP A 307 23.64 -19.19 11.25
C ASP A 307 24.09 -18.27 10.09
N GLY A 308 23.66 -17.00 10.14
CA GLY A 308 23.91 -16.01 9.09
C GLY A 308 23.01 -16.13 7.84
N LEU A 309 22.13 -17.14 7.76
CA LEU A 309 21.14 -17.25 6.69
C LEU A 309 19.85 -16.50 7.07
N LEU A 310 19.40 -15.57 6.23
CA LEU A 310 18.12 -14.88 6.41
C LEU A 310 16.94 -15.87 6.37
N ILE A 311 16.18 -15.94 7.46
CA ILE A 311 14.98 -16.79 7.56
C ILE A 311 13.67 -15.99 7.59
N ALA A 312 13.69 -14.75 8.07
CA ALA A 312 12.49 -13.91 8.14
C ALA A 312 12.81 -12.41 8.19
N THR A 313 11.82 -11.60 7.85
CA THR A 313 11.76 -10.16 8.17
C THR A 313 10.53 -9.91 9.02
N ILE A 314 10.70 -9.22 10.15
CA ILE A 314 9.67 -8.94 11.14
C ILE A 314 9.62 -7.44 11.46
N THR A 315 8.52 -6.99 12.06
CA THR A 315 8.40 -5.63 12.61
C THR A 315 8.07 -5.73 14.09
N THR A 316 8.73 -4.94 14.93
CA THR A 316 8.41 -4.88 16.36
C THR A 316 7.09 -4.17 16.63
N ASP A 317 6.37 -4.61 17.66
CA ASP A 317 5.13 -3.99 18.10
C ASP A 317 5.37 -2.68 18.90
N GLY A 318 4.29 -2.07 19.41
CA GLY A 318 4.35 -0.85 20.24
C GLY A 318 5.04 -1.02 21.59
N ASN A 319 5.45 -2.24 21.97
CA ASN A 319 6.24 -2.56 23.16
C ASN A 319 7.65 -3.07 22.80
N GLY A 320 8.02 -3.06 21.52
CA GLY A 320 9.31 -3.55 21.04
C GLY A 320 9.38 -5.07 20.95
N ASN A 321 8.27 -5.79 21.09
CA ASN A 321 8.26 -7.24 21.03
C ASN A 321 8.21 -7.73 19.58
N PHE A 322 8.71 -8.94 19.37
CA PHE A 322 8.59 -9.66 18.12
C PHE A 322 8.36 -11.16 18.33
N SER A 323 7.81 -11.83 17.31
CA SER A 323 7.57 -13.28 17.32
C SER A 323 7.54 -13.85 15.91
N TYR A 324 8.18 -15.00 15.70
CA TYR A 324 8.24 -15.73 14.43
C TYR A 324 8.34 -17.24 14.66
N SER A 325 7.47 -18.02 14.01
CA SER A 325 7.50 -19.48 14.08
C SER A 325 8.47 -20.03 13.04
N TYR A 326 9.42 -20.88 13.45
CA TYR A 326 10.44 -21.45 12.59
C TYR A 326 10.66 -22.94 12.88
N SER A 327 10.70 -23.76 11.83
CA SER A 327 11.02 -25.19 11.95
C SER A 327 12.53 -25.39 11.82
N ILE A 328 13.16 -25.91 12.87
CA ILE A 328 14.62 -26.13 12.89
C ILE A 328 15.02 -27.11 11.77
N PRO A 329 15.90 -26.70 10.84
CA PRO A 329 16.35 -27.56 9.75
C PRO A 329 17.26 -28.69 10.25
N SER A 330 17.64 -29.61 9.35
CA SER A 330 18.61 -30.66 9.68
C SER A 330 19.98 -30.08 10.04
N GLY A 331 20.57 -30.55 11.14
CA GLY A 331 21.88 -30.13 11.62
C GLY A 331 21.93 -30.19 13.14
N THR A 332 23.12 -30.38 13.73
CA THR A 332 23.31 -30.38 15.18
C THR A 332 24.48 -29.51 15.56
N GLY A 333 24.45 -28.95 16.77
CA GLY A 333 25.51 -28.12 17.33
C GLY A 333 24.99 -26.76 17.78
N ASN A 334 25.92 -25.87 18.13
CA ASN A 334 25.62 -24.51 18.53
C ASN A 334 25.38 -23.65 17.30
N ILE A 335 24.15 -23.17 17.16
CA ILE A 335 23.72 -22.29 16.09
C ILE A 335 23.54 -20.88 16.64
N THR A 336 23.96 -19.88 15.88
CA THR A 336 23.71 -18.48 16.23
C THR A 336 22.42 -17.99 15.58
N LEU A 337 21.45 -17.58 16.38
CA LEU A 337 20.35 -16.75 15.94
C LEU A 337 20.76 -15.29 16.05
N SER A 338 20.55 -14.51 15.01
CA SER A 338 20.82 -13.07 15.01
C SER A 338 19.59 -12.28 14.61
N LEU A 339 19.35 -11.19 15.32
CA LEU A 339 18.42 -10.15 14.92
C LEU A 339 19.21 -8.97 14.39
N GLU A 340 19.02 -8.62 13.12
CA GLU A 340 19.67 -7.47 12.47
C GLU A 340 18.64 -6.38 12.16
N LEU A 341 18.90 -5.15 12.59
CA LEU A 341 18.05 -4.01 12.25
C LEU A 341 18.16 -3.71 10.75
N ILE A 342 17.03 -3.60 10.05
CA ILE A 342 17.03 -3.17 8.66
C ILE A 342 17.34 -1.67 8.64
N GLU A 343 18.52 -1.34 8.13
CA GLU A 343 19.08 0.01 8.15
C GLU A 343 18.15 1.06 7.52
N THR A 344 18.08 2.23 8.16
CA THR A 344 17.78 3.51 7.50
C THR A 344 19.04 4.34 7.23
N VAL A 345 20.20 3.93 7.76
CA VAL A 345 21.51 4.61 7.59
C VAL A 345 22.48 3.64 6.91
N PRO A 346 23.00 3.95 5.70
CA PRO A 346 23.86 3.04 4.96
C PRO A 346 25.17 2.68 5.68
N GLY A 347 25.43 1.38 5.86
CA GLY A 347 26.74 0.87 6.23
C GLY A 347 27.00 0.73 7.73
N VAL A 348 25.95 0.82 8.55
CA VAL A 348 26.04 0.56 10.00
C VAL A 348 25.11 -0.59 10.37
N GLY A 349 25.66 -1.79 10.44
CA GLY A 349 24.94 -2.99 10.84
C GLY A 349 24.83 -3.10 12.36
N TYR A 350 23.61 -3.10 12.87
CA TYR A 350 23.33 -3.38 14.28
C TYR A 350 22.71 -4.77 14.42
N SER A 351 23.30 -5.59 15.29
CA SER A 351 22.80 -6.94 15.54
C SER A 351 22.83 -7.34 17.01
N SER A 352 21.86 -8.16 17.39
CA SER A 352 21.83 -8.88 18.67
C SER A 352 21.80 -10.37 18.37
N SER A 353 22.57 -11.18 19.10
CA SER A 353 22.66 -12.62 18.86
C SER A 353 22.30 -13.46 20.08
N PHE A 354 21.85 -14.68 19.82
CA PHE A 354 21.49 -15.70 20.79
C PHE A 354 22.02 -17.05 20.33
N ASN A 355 22.66 -17.79 21.24
CA ASN A 355 23.17 -19.13 20.93
C ASN A 355 22.09 -20.18 21.24
N LEU A 356 21.73 -20.96 20.23
CA LEU A 356 20.79 -22.07 20.32
C LEU A 356 21.53 -23.40 20.14
N GLU A 357 21.45 -24.29 21.13
CA GLU A 357 21.98 -25.64 21.03
C GLU A 357 20.97 -26.55 20.33
N VAL A 358 21.32 -27.07 19.15
CA VAL A 358 20.46 -27.96 18.37
C VAL A 358 20.90 -29.41 18.52
N THR A 359 20.02 -30.24 19.05
CA THR A 359 20.23 -31.68 19.24
C THR A 359 19.47 -32.50 18.20
N GLN A 360 19.89 -33.75 17.96
CA GLN A 360 19.07 -34.65 17.14
C GLN A 360 17.75 -34.89 17.84
N ALA A 361 16.66 -34.92 17.07
CA ALA A 361 15.39 -35.42 17.58
C ALA A 361 15.62 -36.81 18.17
N VAL A 362 15.34 -36.97 19.46
CA VAL A 362 15.40 -38.27 20.13
C VAL A 362 14.43 -39.17 19.38
N ALA A 363 14.95 -40.15 18.65
CA ALA A 363 14.12 -41.16 18.03
C ALA A 363 13.23 -41.73 19.14
N PRO A 364 11.89 -41.79 18.96
CA PRO A 364 11.02 -42.34 19.99
C PRO A 364 11.58 -43.71 20.39
N PRO A 365 11.66 -44.03 21.70
CA PRO A 365 12.22 -45.30 22.15
C PRO A 365 11.53 -46.39 21.35
N SER A 366 12.32 -47.17 20.61
CA SER A 366 11.80 -48.34 19.92
C SER A 366 10.98 -49.12 20.95
N PRO A 367 9.70 -49.45 20.67
CA PRO A 367 8.89 -50.16 21.64
C PRO A 367 9.64 -51.41 22.01
N ASN A 368 10.04 -51.54 23.27
CA ASN A 368 10.54 -52.80 23.79
C ASN A 368 9.34 -53.73 23.77
N ILE A 369 9.19 -54.53 22.70
CA ILE A 369 8.09 -55.46 22.51
C ILE A 369 8.32 -56.61 23.50
N GLY A 370 7.99 -56.37 24.77
CA GLY A 370 7.73 -57.43 25.74
C GLY A 370 6.47 -58.15 25.29
N ILE A 371 6.64 -59.24 24.56
CA ILE A 371 5.53 -60.03 24.02
C ILE A 371 4.78 -60.66 25.20
N GLY A 372 3.66 -60.07 25.58
CA GLY A 372 2.79 -60.63 26.62
C GLY A 372 2.19 -61.98 26.18
N PRO A 373 1.77 -62.87 27.11
CA PRO A 373 1.20 -64.18 26.78
C PRO A 373 0.02 -64.12 25.79
N THR A 374 -0.74 -63.03 25.81
CA THR A 374 -1.85 -62.75 24.90
C THR A 374 -1.41 -62.37 23.48
N GLN A 375 -0.25 -61.72 23.32
CA GLN A 375 0.34 -61.43 22.01
C GLN A 375 0.94 -62.68 21.37
N LEU A 376 1.51 -63.61 22.15
CA LEU A 376 1.95 -64.92 21.64
C LEU A 376 0.76 -65.74 21.12
N PHE A 377 -0.39 -65.69 21.81
CA PHE A 377 -1.64 -66.29 21.34
C PHE A 377 -2.17 -65.64 20.04
N LEU A 378 -2.07 -64.32 19.90
CA LEU A 378 -2.42 -63.66 18.64
C LEU A 378 -1.43 -63.97 17.51
N MET A 379 -0.14 -64.18 17.82
CA MET A 379 0.88 -64.41 16.80
C MET A 379 0.97 -65.88 16.34
N ILE A 380 0.62 -66.85 17.20
CA ILE A 380 0.64 -68.29 16.89
C ILE A 380 -0.77 -68.85 16.76
N GLY A 381 -1.67 -68.48 17.67
CA GLY A 381 -3.06 -68.94 17.68
C GLY A 381 -3.88 -68.33 16.55
N LEU A 382 -3.71 -67.06 16.20
CA LEU A 382 -4.48 -66.43 15.13
C LEU A 382 -4.14 -67.00 13.73
N PRO A 383 -2.87 -67.31 13.37
CA PRO A 383 -2.58 -68.04 12.13
C PRO A 383 -3.11 -69.48 12.10
N ILE A 384 -3.16 -70.17 13.24
CA ILE A 384 -3.75 -71.50 13.34
C ILE A 384 -5.27 -71.42 13.20
N ILE A 385 -5.92 -70.43 13.81
CA ILE A 385 -7.36 -70.18 13.68
C ILE A 385 -7.69 -69.72 12.26
N ILE A 386 -6.91 -68.80 11.68
CA ILE A 386 -7.05 -68.39 10.27
C ILE A 386 -6.82 -69.58 9.35
N GLY A 387 -5.82 -70.43 9.61
CA GLY A 387 -5.58 -71.67 8.87
C GLY A 387 -6.76 -72.63 8.97
N ALA A 388 -7.31 -72.83 10.16
CA ALA A 388 -8.48 -73.68 10.39
C ALA A 388 -9.75 -73.09 9.74
N VAL A 389 -9.94 -71.77 9.78
CA VAL A 389 -11.05 -71.04 9.14
C VAL A 389 -10.90 -71.02 7.62
N ILE A 390 -9.67 -70.96 7.09
CA ILE A 390 -9.41 -71.10 5.66
C ILE A 390 -9.64 -72.55 5.22
N ILE A 391 -9.23 -73.55 5.98
CA ILE A 391 -9.46 -74.97 5.66
C ILE A 391 -10.96 -75.31 5.74
N LEU A 392 -11.66 -74.87 6.80
CA LEU A 392 -13.12 -74.99 6.93
C LEU A 392 -13.87 -74.13 5.92
N GLY A 393 -13.32 -72.97 5.56
CA GLY A 393 -13.85 -72.07 4.55
C GLY A 393 -13.66 -72.61 3.14
N ILE A 394 -12.56 -73.29 2.84
CA ILE A 394 -12.33 -74.01 1.58
C ILE A 394 -13.19 -75.26 1.54
N TYR A 395 -13.34 -75.99 2.64
CA TYR A 395 -14.23 -77.15 2.72
C TYR A 395 -15.70 -76.74 2.56
N GLY A 396 -16.11 -75.68 3.25
CA GLY A 396 -17.42 -75.04 3.12
C GLY A 396 -17.63 -74.46 1.73
N PHE A 397 -16.64 -73.80 1.13
CA PHE A 397 -16.72 -73.23 -0.22
C PHE A 397 -16.76 -74.31 -1.29
N LEU A 398 -16.04 -75.43 -1.15
CA LEU A 398 -16.13 -76.56 -2.08
C LEU A 398 -17.48 -77.30 -1.94
N TYR A 399 -18.03 -77.39 -0.72
CA TYR A 399 -19.36 -77.93 -0.47
C TYR A 399 -20.47 -77.01 -1.00
N TYR A 400 -20.31 -75.68 -0.85
CA TYR A 400 -21.26 -74.67 -1.31
C TYR A 400 -21.16 -74.46 -2.83
N LYS A 401 -19.97 -74.49 -3.43
CA LYS A 401 -19.76 -74.40 -4.89
C LYS A 401 -20.34 -75.59 -5.64
N LYS A 402 -20.47 -76.76 -4.98
CA LYS A 402 -21.20 -77.92 -5.51
C LYS A 402 -22.73 -77.75 -5.45
N ASN A 403 -23.26 -76.85 -4.60
CA ASN A 403 -24.70 -76.57 -4.45
C ASN A 403 -25.15 -75.19 -5.00
N VAL A 404 -24.24 -74.33 -5.48
CA VAL A 404 -24.55 -72.98 -6.02
C VAL A 404 -24.09 -72.81 -7.48
N SER A 405 -23.84 -73.92 -8.17
CA SER A 405 -23.79 -73.97 -9.65
C SER A 405 -25.17 -74.25 -10.26
N THR A 406 -26.23 -74.09 -9.47
CA THR A 406 -27.64 -74.05 -9.88
C THR A 406 -28.21 -72.71 -9.46
N SER A 407 -28.27 -71.80 -10.43
CA SER A 407 -29.32 -70.80 -10.59
C SER A 407 -29.93 -70.24 -9.30
N ARG A 408 -29.49 -69.03 -8.88
CA ARG A 408 -30.48 -68.04 -8.42
C ARG A 408 -31.39 -67.76 -9.62
N VAL A 409 -32.43 -68.58 -9.79
CA VAL A 409 -33.60 -68.23 -10.58
C VAL A 409 -34.24 -67.06 -9.84
N ILE A 410 -33.82 -65.85 -10.18
CA ILE A 410 -34.58 -64.66 -9.83
C ILE A 410 -35.74 -64.67 -10.80
N ASN A 411 -36.89 -65.12 -10.31
CA ASN A 411 -38.14 -65.05 -11.04
C ASN A 411 -38.57 -63.58 -11.11
N ILE A 412 -37.99 -62.82 -12.04
CA ILE A 412 -38.57 -61.53 -12.44
C ILE A 412 -39.74 -61.90 -13.36
N PRO A 413 -40.99 -61.51 -13.07
CA PRO A 413 -42.07 -61.63 -14.03
C PRO A 413 -41.76 -60.71 -15.21
N LEU A 414 -41.13 -61.27 -16.25
CA LEU A 414 -40.77 -60.56 -17.48
C LEU A 414 -41.89 -60.67 -18.51
N GLU A 415 -42.81 -61.61 -18.33
CA GLU A 415 -43.96 -61.86 -19.20
C GLU A 415 -44.82 -60.60 -19.36
N ASP A 416 -45.16 -59.94 -18.25
CA ASP A 416 -45.94 -58.69 -18.27
C ASP A 416 -45.17 -57.55 -18.95
N LYS A 417 -43.85 -57.51 -18.78
CA LYS A 417 -43.01 -56.46 -19.36
C LYS A 417 -42.80 -56.66 -20.86
N ILE A 418 -42.61 -57.90 -21.30
CA ILE A 418 -42.53 -58.25 -22.73
C ILE A 418 -43.89 -57.99 -23.39
N THR A 419 -45.00 -58.27 -22.69
CA THR A 419 -46.35 -57.94 -23.16
C THR A 419 -46.55 -56.44 -23.31
N ASN A 420 -46.14 -55.63 -22.33
CA ASN A 420 -46.19 -54.17 -22.42
C ASN A 420 -45.31 -53.63 -23.56
N LEU A 421 -44.12 -54.20 -23.75
CA LEU A 421 -43.26 -53.86 -24.88
C LEU A 421 -43.95 -54.15 -26.22
N LYS A 422 -44.66 -55.28 -26.33
CA LYS A 422 -45.45 -55.64 -27.51
C LYS A 422 -46.61 -54.66 -27.73
N ILE A 423 -47.36 -54.29 -26.69
CA ILE A 423 -48.45 -53.31 -26.78
C ILE A 423 -47.94 -51.95 -27.26
N LEU A 424 -46.79 -51.48 -26.75
CA LEU A 424 -46.18 -50.22 -27.19
C LEU A 424 -45.77 -50.28 -28.67
N LYS A 425 -45.24 -51.41 -29.12
CA LYS A 425 -44.93 -51.65 -30.52
C LYS A 425 -46.18 -51.66 -31.40
N ASP A 426 -47.20 -52.44 -31.03
CA ASP A 426 -48.42 -52.63 -31.84
C ASP A 426 -49.30 -51.37 -31.90
N SER A 427 -49.17 -50.46 -30.92
CA SER A 427 -49.80 -49.14 -30.92
C SER A 427 -49.01 -48.06 -31.68
N GLY A 428 -47.89 -48.42 -32.32
CA GLY A 428 -47.06 -47.51 -33.12
C GLY A 428 -46.13 -46.60 -32.30
N ARG A 429 -46.01 -46.82 -30.97
CA ARG A 429 -45.21 -46.01 -30.05
C ARG A 429 -43.78 -46.55 -29.94
N LEU A 430 -43.06 -46.59 -31.07
CA LEU A 430 -41.76 -47.27 -31.18
C LEU A 430 -40.64 -46.63 -30.33
N GLU A 431 -40.60 -45.30 -30.21
CA GLU A 431 -39.66 -44.59 -29.32
C GLU A 431 -39.86 -45.02 -27.85
N GLU A 432 -41.11 -45.07 -27.43
CA GLU A 432 -41.48 -45.45 -26.07
C GLU A 432 -41.20 -46.93 -25.81
N ALA A 433 -41.42 -47.79 -26.80
CA ALA A 433 -41.05 -49.20 -26.72
C ALA A 433 -39.54 -49.38 -26.50
N ILE A 434 -38.69 -48.61 -27.18
CA ILE A 434 -37.22 -48.70 -27.01
C ILE A 434 -36.78 -48.13 -25.65
N SER A 435 -37.37 -47.03 -25.22
CA SER A 435 -37.13 -46.47 -23.88
C SER A 435 -37.54 -47.46 -22.77
N TYR A 436 -38.67 -48.16 -22.97
CA TYR A 436 -39.17 -49.18 -22.06
C TYR A 436 -38.25 -50.41 -22.03
N LEU A 437 -37.76 -50.87 -23.19
CA LEU A 437 -36.80 -51.97 -23.30
C LEU A 437 -35.52 -51.69 -22.48
N PHE A 438 -35.00 -50.48 -22.55
CA PHE A 438 -33.81 -50.11 -21.79
C PHE A 438 -34.11 -49.92 -20.29
N ASN A 439 -35.10 -49.09 -19.93
CA ASN A 439 -35.32 -48.67 -18.55
C ASN A 439 -36.03 -49.72 -17.69
N ALA A 440 -36.91 -50.55 -18.25
CA ALA A 440 -37.74 -51.48 -17.47
C ALA A 440 -37.32 -52.95 -17.62
N ILE A 441 -36.68 -53.30 -18.74
CA ILE A 441 -36.25 -54.68 -19.01
C ILE A 441 -34.75 -54.83 -18.78
N TYR A 442 -33.90 -54.14 -19.55
CA TYR A 442 -32.45 -54.26 -19.40
C TYR A 442 -31.96 -53.88 -17.99
N MET A 443 -32.39 -52.73 -17.46
CA MET A 443 -32.00 -52.28 -16.13
C MET A 443 -32.41 -53.26 -15.03
N ASP A 444 -33.63 -53.79 -15.09
CA ASP A 444 -34.13 -54.72 -14.06
C ASP A 444 -33.44 -56.08 -14.14
N LEU A 445 -33.07 -56.52 -15.34
CA LEU A 445 -32.26 -57.72 -15.52
C LEU A 445 -30.86 -57.56 -14.92
N VAL A 446 -30.22 -56.40 -15.12
CA VAL A 446 -28.92 -56.09 -14.51
C VAL A 446 -29.05 -55.97 -12.98
N ALA A 447 -30.09 -55.31 -12.50
CA ALA A 447 -30.37 -55.16 -11.07
C ALA A 447 -30.64 -56.50 -10.40
N ALA A 448 -31.41 -57.38 -11.03
CA ALA A 448 -31.63 -58.73 -10.51
C ALA A 448 -30.34 -59.55 -10.50
N LYS A 449 -29.64 -59.63 -11.63
CA LYS A 449 -28.48 -60.53 -11.75
C LYS A 449 -27.27 -60.06 -10.92
N TYR A 450 -27.02 -58.76 -10.88
CA TYR A 450 -25.81 -58.19 -10.30
C TYR A 450 -26.06 -57.26 -9.10
N GLY A 451 -27.31 -57.03 -8.72
CA GLY A 451 -27.66 -56.15 -7.59
C GLY A 451 -27.44 -54.66 -7.86
N ARG A 452 -27.30 -54.25 -9.14
CA ARG A 452 -26.97 -52.87 -9.51
C ARG A 452 -28.10 -52.16 -10.24
N THR A 453 -28.54 -51.04 -9.67
CA THR A 453 -29.45 -50.07 -10.31
C THR A 453 -28.70 -48.83 -10.75
N ARG A 454 -28.95 -48.28 -11.94
CA ARG A 454 -28.34 -47.03 -12.42
C ARG A 454 -28.64 -45.86 -11.48
N LYS A 455 -27.65 -45.04 -11.13
CA LYS A 455 -27.85 -43.83 -10.33
C LYS A 455 -28.39 -42.71 -11.21
N ILE A 456 -29.16 -41.79 -10.62
CA ILE A 456 -29.73 -40.63 -11.33
C ILE A 456 -28.63 -39.77 -11.98
N THR A 457 -27.45 -39.70 -11.36
CA THR A 457 -26.29 -38.92 -11.84
C THR A 457 -25.48 -39.63 -12.93
N GLU A 458 -25.74 -40.89 -13.23
CA GLU A 458 -24.98 -41.68 -14.22
C GLU A 458 -25.64 -41.54 -15.59
N THR A 459 -24.86 -41.35 -16.65
CA THR A 459 -25.41 -41.39 -18.01
C THR A 459 -25.70 -42.83 -18.46
N ILE A 460 -26.48 -42.99 -19.53
CA ILE A 460 -26.75 -44.29 -20.16
C ILE A 460 -25.43 -44.97 -20.57
N ARG A 461 -24.48 -44.18 -21.08
CA ARG A 461 -23.15 -44.65 -21.50
C ARG A 461 -22.27 -45.04 -20.31
N ASP A 462 -22.28 -44.28 -19.21
CA ASP A 462 -21.54 -44.64 -18.00
C ASP A 462 -22.01 -45.99 -17.44
N PHE A 463 -23.32 -46.20 -17.45
CA PHE A 463 -23.89 -47.47 -17.01
C PHE A 463 -23.47 -48.64 -17.90
N ALA A 464 -23.34 -48.43 -19.22
CA ALA A 464 -22.84 -49.44 -20.14
C ALA A 464 -21.37 -49.80 -19.89
N ILE A 465 -20.52 -48.82 -19.58
CA ILE A 465 -19.11 -49.05 -19.23
C ILE A 465 -19.02 -49.92 -17.96
N ILE A 466 -19.85 -49.64 -16.95
CA ILE A 466 -19.93 -50.45 -15.73
C ILE A 466 -20.39 -51.87 -16.06
N SER A 467 -21.41 -52.03 -16.89
CA SER A 467 -21.90 -53.33 -17.33
C SER A 467 -20.83 -54.20 -17.99
N VAL A 468 -19.93 -53.60 -18.77
CA VAL A 468 -18.81 -54.33 -19.40
C VAL A 468 -17.67 -54.58 -18.41
N LYS A 469 -17.26 -53.55 -17.67
CA LYS A 469 -16.07 -53.59 -16.82
C LYS A 469 -16.29 -54.46 -15.58
N ASP A 470 -17.42 -54.30 -14.92
CA ASP A 470 -17.70 -54.87 -13.60
C ASP A 470 -18.55 -56.14 -13.72
N PHE A 471 -19.51 -56.19 -14.65
CA PHE A 471 -20.38 -57.37 -14.85
C PHE A 471 -19.89 -58.33 -15.94
N LYS A 472 -18.79 -57.99 -16.62
CA LYS A 472 -18.16 -58.79 -17.69
C LYS A 472 -19.13 -59.14 -18.83
N LEU A 473 -20.13 -58.29 -19.07
CA LEU A 473 -20.99 -58.43 -20.26
C LEU A 473 -20.19 -58.15 -21.52
N ASN A 474 -20.55 -58.82 -22.62
CA ASN A 474 -19.78 -58.74 -23.85
C ASN A 474 -19.81 -57.30 -24.42
N PRO A 475 -18.65 -56.61 -24.52
CA PRO A 475 -18.58 -55.26 -25.05
C PRO A 475 -19.16 -55.14 -26.47
N SER A 476 -19.00 -56.17 -27.31
CA SER A 476 -19.47 -56.15 -28.70
C SER A 476 -21.00 -56.23 -28.83
N SER A 477 -21.71 -56.60 -27.76
CA SER A 477 -23.18 -56.59 -27.71
C SER A 477 -23.70 -55.33 -27.00
N ILE A 478 -23.10 -54.96 -25.87
CA ILE A 478 -23.57 -53.87 -25.02
C ILE A 478 -23.41 -52.50 -25.69
N TYR A 479 -22.24 -52.18 -26.22
CA TYR A 479 -21.99 -50.83 -26.74
C TYR A 479 -22.86 -50.48 -27.96
N PRO A 480 -23.02 -51.36 -28.97
CA PRO A 480 -23.89 -51.06 -30.11
C PRO A 480 -25.36 -50.90 -29.70
N PHE A 481 -25.88 -51.74 -28.80
CA PHE A 481 -27.25 -51.61 -28.27
C PHE A 481 -27.47 -50.25 -27.59
N ILE A 482 -26.56 -49.90 -26.66
CA ILE A 482 -26.65 -48.68 -25.88
C ILE A 482 -26.54 -47.43 -26.76
N GLN A 483 -25.65 -47.45 -27.75
CA GLN A 483 -25.49 -46.35 -28.69
C GLN A 483 -26.78 -46.07 -29.48
N LYS A 484 -27.50 -47.13 -29.91
CA LYS A 484 -28.78 -46.97 -30.60
C LYS A 484 -29.89 -46.44 -29.69
N VAL A 485 -29.96 -46.92 -28.45
CA VAL A 485 -30.90 -46.41 -27.43
C VAL A 485 -30.62 -44.93 -27.13
N GLU A 486 -29.35 -44.55 -26.98
CA GLU A 486 -28.94 -43.16 -26.70
C GLU A 486 -29.31 -42.21 -27.85
N GLN A 487 -29.07 -42.63 -29.11
CA GLN A 487 -29.47 -41.87 -30.29
C GLN A 487 -30.97 -41.56 -30.30
N ILE A 488 -31.79 -42.53 -29.89
CA ILE A 488 -33.25 -42.42 -29.93
C ILE A 488 -33.80 -41.60 -28.77
N ILE A 489 -33.24 -41.73 -27.57
CA ILE A 489 -33.71 -40.99 -26.40
C ILE A 489 -33.35 -39.49 -26.50
N TYR A 490 -32.25 -39.14 -27.15
CA TYR A 490 -31.72 -37.77 -27.16
C TYR A 490 -31.84 -37.01 -28.50
N ALA A 491 -32.10 -37.66 -29.64
CA ALA A 491 -32.31 -36.96 -30.90
C ALA A 491 -33.80 -36.67 -31.13
N LYS A 492 -34.19 -35.39 -31.20
CA LYS A 492 -35.54 -34.97 -31.65
C LYS A 492 -35.48 -34.08 -32.89
N PRO A 493 -36.43 -34.19 -33.84
CA PRO A 493 -37.46 -35.23 -34.00
C PRO A 493 -36.98 -36.38 -34.92
N PHE A 494 -37.22 -37.64 -34.56
CA PHE A 494 -36.89 -38.82 -35.38
C PHE A 494 -38.09 -39.77 -35.48
N GLU A 495 -38.68 -39.93 -36.66
CA GLU A 495 -39.65 -41.01 -36.88
C GLU A 495 -38.89 -42.34 -36.94
N ILE A 496 -39.11 -43.22 -35.96
CA ILE A 496 -38.50 -44.56 -35.93
C ILE A 496 -39.31 -45.47 -36.83
N SER A 497 -38.64 -46.08 -37.82
CA SER A 497 -39.25 -47.16 -38.62
C SER A 497 -39.26 -48.48 -37.85
N GLU A 498 -40.19 -49.36 -38.22
CA GLU A 498 -40.27 -50.70 -37.61
C GLU A 498 -38.97 -51.50 -37.80
N GLU A 499 -38.28 -51.30 -38.94
CA GLU A 499 -36.97 -51.93 -39.22
C GLU A 499 -35.89 -51.54 -38.19
N VAL A 500 -35.82 -50.26 -37.81
CA VAL A 500 -34.87 -49.78 -36.80
C VAL A 500 -35.19 -50.36 -35.42
N PHE A 501 -36.48 -50.52 -35.11
CA PHE A 501 -36.91 -51.19 -33.88
C PHE A 501 -36.42 -52.64 -33.82
N TYR A 502 -36.62 -53.44 -34.88
CA TYR A 502 -36.14 -54.82 -34.92
C TYR A 502 -34.61 -54.95 -34.83
N GLN A 503 -33.85 -54.05 -35.46
CA GLN A 503 -32.39 -54.04 -35.32
C GLN A 503 -31.95 -53.84 -33.86
N ILE A 504 -32.67 -53.03 -33.08
CA ILE A 504 -32.35 -52.80 -31.67
C ILE A 504 -32.71 -54.02 -30.82
N ILE A 505 -33.81 -54.69 -31.15
CA ILE A 505 -34.18 -55.97 -30.55
C ILE A 505 -33.10 -57.03 -30.80
N GLU A 506 -32.57 -57.13 -32.02
CA GLU A 506 -31.51 -58.07 -32.36
C GLU A 506 -30.23 -57.81 -31.56
N LEU A 507 -29.86 -56.53 -31.39
CA LEU A 507 -28.72 -56.14 -30.56
C LEU A 507 -28.96 -56.47 -29.07
N PHE A 508 -30.21 -56.43 -28.62
CA PHE A 508 -30.58 -56.77 -27.24
C PHE A 508 -30.59 -58.28 -26.97
N SER A 509 -30.95 -59.11 -27.94
CA SER A 509 -31.05 -60.57 -27.79
C SER A 509 -29.82 -61.26 -27.16
N PRO A 510 -28.57 -61.01 -27.61
CA PRO A 510 -27.39 -61.62 -26.99
C PRO A 510 -27.14 -61.11 -25.56
N ILE A 511 -27.54 -59.87 -25.26
CA ILE A 511 -27.45 -59.29 -23.91
C ILE A 511 -28.47 -60.00 -23.00
N TYR A 512 -29.70 -60.15 -23.48
CA TYR A 512 -30.76 -60.85 -22.75
C TYR A 512 -30.37 -62.31 -22.45
N PHE A 513 -29.77 -63.01 -23.41
CA PHE A 513 -29.26 -64.37 -23.20
C PHE A 513 -28.14 -64.40 -22.15
N GLN A 514 -27.19 -63.47 -22.21
CA GLN A 514 -26.14 -63.37 -21.19
C GLN A 514 -26.70 -63.08 -19.80
N LEU A 515 -27.81 -62.35 -19.69
CA LEU A 515 -28.44 -62.02 -18.41
C LEU A 515 -29.33 -63.15 -17.90
N THR A 516 -30.16 -63.75 -18.75
CA THR A 516 -31.21 -64.69 -18.32
C THR A 516 -30.91 -66.16 -18.62
N GLY A 517 -30.04 -66.46 -19.59
CA GLY A 517 -29.82 -67.80 -20.13
C GLY A 517 -30.90 -68.26 -21.12
N TYR A 518 -31.91 -67.43 -21.41
CA TYR A 518 -32.98 -67.71 -22.37
C TYR A 518 -32.80 -66.85 -23.62
N HIS A 519 -33.21 -67.37 -24.78
CA HIS A 519 -33.25 -66.56 -25.99
C HIS A 519 -34.38 -65.52 -25.88
N PHE A 520 -34.08 -64.29 -26.28
CA PHE A 520 -35.09 -63.24 -26.33
C PHE A 520 -36.02 -63.53 -27.50
N VAL A 521 -37.23 -63.99 -27.21
CA VAL A 521 -38.25 -64.28 -28.21
C VAL A 521 -39.35 -63.24 -28.07
N LEU A 522 -39.40 -62.29 -29.00
CA LEU A 522 -40.58 -61.50 -29.25
C LEU A 522 -41.45 -62.27 -30.23
N ASN A 523 -42.40 -63.07 -29.73
CA ASN A 523 -43.45 -63.63 -30.57
C ASN A 523 -44.40 -62.47 -30.94
N PHE A 524 -44.14 -61.82 -32.07
CA PHE A 524 -45.11 -60.92 -32.70
C PHE A 524 -46.31 -61.72 -33.18
#